data_AF-B7KDQ7-F1
#
_entry.id   AF-B7KDQ7-F1
#
_cell.length_a   1.000
_cell.length_b   1.000
_cell.length_c   1.000
_cell.angle_alpha   90.00
_cell.angle_beta   90.00
_cell.angle_gamma   90.00
#
_symmetry.space_group_name_H-M   'P 1'
#
loop_
_entity.id
_entity.type
_entity.pdbx_description
1 polymer ?
#
loop_
_entity_poly.entity_id
_entity_poly.type
_entity_poly.pdbx_seq_one_letter_code
_entity_poly.pdbx_strand_id
1 'polypeptide(L)'
;MAKQLKPVQLFLALGLATSIMACGNASNEGGKSTEELQPSPTETTTEEDGEGDEGGEGHGGHEDGEGDEGGEGGEGGEGGEGASSGNPDVDYMTSLGLMKGHLIAAQELMEQGKYEEAQPHIGHPVDELYGGIEPQLQERKVGEFKSTLTQLNDLVKSAPKDPQVKQLHQEAQQKIDQAIAIIPETERQSPELGLSVINQMLRTAAEEYQAAIANDKIVEALEYQDSRGFVVYAQTLYENIAPQAEQKSPEDAKKIKAKLDELEKAWPSIEPPEKPVKTPSEVYGLVGEIELASSSLTR
;
A
#
# COMPACT_ATOMS: atom_id res chain seq x y z
N MET A 1 -39.08 -5.58 5.42
CA MET A 1 -37.80 -5.90 4.75
C MET A 1 -37.42 -4.71 3.90
N ALA A 2 -36.49 -3.87 4.35
CA ALA A 2 -35.98 -2.75 3.56
C ALA A 2 -34.53 -3.09 3.18
N LYS A 3 -34.26 -3.23 1.88
CA LYS A 3 -32.91 -3.40 1.35
C LYS A 3 -32.18 -2.06 1.49
N GLN A 4 -31.11 -2.02 2.27
CA GLN A 4 -30.12 -0.94 2.21
C GLN A 4 -29.13 -1.27 1.08
N LEU A 5 -28.95 -0.32 0.16
CA LEU A 5 -27.88 -0.34 -0.84
C LEU A 5 -26.68 0.40 -0.25
N LYS A 6 -25.48 -0.20 -0.36
CA LYS A 6 -24.22 0.40 0.08
C LYS A 6 -23.77 1.48 -0.92
N PRO A 7 -23.18 2.60 -0.46
CA PRO A 7 -22.58 3.58 -1.36
C PRO A 7 -21.20 3.07 -1.84
N VAL A 8 -21.04 2.96 -3.16
CA VAL A 8 -19.75 2.81 -3.83
C VAL A 8 -19.15 4.20 -3.94
N GLN A 9 -18.02 4.45 -3.28
CA GLN A 9 -17.23 5.67 -3.51
C GLN A 9 -16.18 5.37 -4.58
N LEU A 10 -16.32 6.03 -5.72
CA LEU A 10 -15.39 5.98 -6.84
C LEU A 10 -14.69 7.34 -6.89
N PHE A 11 -13.42 7.41 -6.47
CA PHE A 11 -12.60 8.61 -6.64
C PHE A 11 -11.84 8.53 -7.96
N LEU A 12 -12.27 9.34 -8.92
CA LEU A 12 -11.64 9.47 -10.23
C LEU A 12 -10.82 10.77 -10.25
N ALA A 13 -9.51 10.67 -10.07
CA ALA A 13 -8.59 11.80 -10.13
C ALA A 13 -8.22 12.08 -11.60
N LEU A 14 -8.84 13.09 -12.20
CA LEU A 14 -8.51 13.57 -13.55
C LEU A 14 -7.35 14.58 -13.48
N GLY A 15 -6.14 14.12 -13.79
CA GLY A 15 -4.96 14.97 -13.94
C GLY A 15 -4.94 15.70 -15.29
N LEU A 16 -5.17 17.02 -15.28
CA LEU A 16 -5.09 17.88 -16.46
C LEU A 16 -3.67 18.44 -16.60
N ALA A 17 -2.85 17.80 -17.44
CA ALA A 17 -1.51 18.27 -17.76
C ALA A 17 -1.56 19.43 -18.76
N THR A 18 -1.18 20.64 -18.33
CA THR A 18 -0.91 21.77 -19.23
C THR A 18 0.59 21.83 -19.50
N SER A 19 0.99 21.55 -20.75
CA SER A 19 2.36 21.70 -21.21
C SER A 19 2.62 23.15 -21.66
N ILE A 20 3.52 23.84 -20.95
CA ILE A 20 4.08 25.12 -21.41
C ILE A 20 5.33 24.80 -22.22
N MET A 21 5.23 24.95 -23.54
CA MET A 21 6.36 24.90 -24.46
C MET A 21 6.93 26.31 -24.62
N ALA A 22 8.12 26.53 -24.07
CA ALA A 22 8.88 27.76 -24.21
C ALA A 22 10.04 27.54 -25.20
N CYS A 23 9.94 28.12 -26.40
CA CYS A 23 11.07 28.40 -27.29
C CYS A 23 10.66 29.53 -28.23
N GLY A 24 11.38 30.66 -28.18
CA GLY A 24 11.21 31.72 -29.17
C GLY A 24 12.03 32.96 -28.84
N ASN A 25 13.15 33.15 -29.52
CA ASN A 25 13.91 34.39 -29.53
C ASN A 25 13.76 35.07 -30.90
N ALA A 26 13.39 36.36 -30.84
CA ALA A 26 13.62 37.46 -31.78
C ALA A 26 13.19 37.34 -33.26
N SER A 27 12.24 38.20 -33.69
CA SER A 27 12.58 39.48 -34.36
C SER A 27 11.39 40.08 -35.14
N ASN A 28 11.21 41.39 -34.92
CA ASN A 28 10.82 42.47 -35.85
C ASN A 28 9.36 42.75 -36.27
N GLU A 29 9.03 44.05 -36.14
CA GLU A 29 8.11 44.93 -36.92
C GLU A 29 6.69 44.42 -37.26
N GLY A 30 5.58 45.13 -37.06
CA GLY A 30 5.23 46.54 -36.84
C GLY A 30 3.78 46.71 -37.37
N GLY A 31 3.02 47.70 -36.89
CA GLY A 31 1.81 48.17 -37.59
C GLY A 31 0.47 48.11 -36.85
N LYS A 32 -0.26 49.22 -36.93
CA LYS A 32 -1.51 49.62 -36.27
C LYS A 32 -2.79 48.90 -36.73
N SER A 33 -3.81 49.11 -35.88
CA SER A 33 -5.24 49.44 -36.11
C SER A 33 -6.32 48.33 -36.20
N THR A 34 -7.31 48.47 -35.29
CA THR A 34 -8.80 48.39 -35.40
C THR A 34 -9.38 47.62 -36.60
N GLU A 35 -10.40 46.77 -36.47
CA GLU A 35 -11.80 47.13 -36.14
C GLU A 35 -12.70 45.86 -36.08
N GLU A 36 -13.89 46.06 -35.51
CA GLU A 36 -15.08 45.21 -35.36
C GLU A 36 -15.60 44.48 -36.62
N LEU A 37 -16.34 43.36 -36.45
CA LEU A 37 -17.67 43.04 -37.05
C LEU A 37 -17.98 41.51 -37.11
N GLN A 38 -19.12 41.10 -36.52
CA GLN A 38 -19.95 39.92 -36.89
C GLN A 38 -20.83 40.25 -38.14
N PRO A 39 -21.81 39.44 -38.65
CA PRO A 39 -22.23 38.03 -38.44
C PRO A 39 -22.53 37.20 -39.75
N SER A 40 -22.84 35.87 -39.59
CA SER A 40 -23.74 34.87 -40.28
C SER A 40 -24.29 35.04 -41.73
N PRO A 41 -25.04 34.10 -42.41
CA PRO A 41 -25.72 32.82 -42.02
C PRO A 41 -25.48 31.63 -43.03
N THR A 42 -26.05 30.40 -43.02
CA THR A 42 -27.46 29.93 -43.10
C THR A 42 -27.56 28.37 -43.01
N GLU A 43 -28.74 27.91 -42.57
CA GLU A 43 -29.49 26.60 -42.49
C GLU A 43 -29.18 25.48 -43.55
N THR A 44 -29.59 24.19 -43.47
CA THR A 44 -30.87 23.53 -43.05
C THR A 44 -30.72 21.98 -42.87
N THR A 45 -31.67 21.40 -42.13
CA THR A 45 -32.05 20.01 -41.68
C THR A 45 -31.83 18.76 -42.56
N THR A 46 -31.76 17.56 -41.94
CA THR A 46 -32.63 16.35 -42.18
C THR A 46 -32.39 15.22 -41.15
N GLU A 47 -33.43 14.40 -40.92
CA GLU A 47 -33.60 13.28 -39.96
C GLU A 47 -33.29 11.86 -40.54
N GLU A 48 -33.33 10.87 -39.62
CA GLU A 48 -33.65 9.41 -39.74
C GLU A 48 -32.60 8.35 -40.17
N ASP A 49 -32.19 7.57 -39.16
CA ASP A 49 -32.20 6.10 -38.97
C ASP A 49 -32.05 5.09 -40.13
N GLY A 50 -31.20 4.06 -39.88
CA GLY A 50 -31.64 2.66 -39.97
C GLY A 50 -30.97 1.70 -40.97
N GLU A 51 -30.20 0.76 -40.40
CA GLU A 51 -29.97 -0.65 -40.80
C GLU A 51 -28.92 -1.07 -41.86
N GLY A 52 -28.18 -2.13 -41.49
CA GLY A 52 -27.49 -3.06 -42.39
C GLY A 52 -26.39 -3.88 -41.68
N ASP A 53 -26.70 -5.11 -41.22
CA ASP A 53 -25.69 -6.14 -40.94
C ASP A 53 -26.12 -7.48 -41.56
N GLU A 54 -25.13 -8.19 -42.13
CA GLU A 54 -25.26 -9.31 -43.06
C GLU A 54 -25.24 -10.69 -42.37
N GLY A 55 -25.81 -11.68 -43.05
CA GLY A 55 -25.77 -13.10 -42.66
C GLY A 55 -24.65 -13.91 -43.33
N GLY A 56 -24.50 -15.17 -42.89
CA GLY A 56 -23.72 -16.18 -43.62
C GLY A 56 -23.45 -17.48 -42.84
N GLU A 57 -24.03 -18.59 -43.32
CA GLU A 57 -23.95 -19.96 -42.77
C GLU A 57 -22.71 -20.77 -43.24
N GLY A 58 -22.38 -21.88 -42.55
CA GLY A 58 -21.90 -23.10 -43.25
C GLY A 58 -20.87 -24.05 -42.58
N HIS A 59 -21.37 -25.19 -42.07
CA HIS A 59 -20.92 -26.60 -42.26
C HIS A 59 -19.52 -27.18 -41.88
N GLY A 60 -19.54 -28.35 -41.20
CA GLY A 60 -18.75 -29.56 -41.53
C GLY A 60 -17.48 -29.88 -40.71
N GLY A 61 -17.34 -31.12 -40.18
CA GLY A 61 -16.28 -31.51 -39.23
C GLY A 61 -15.19 -32.48 -39.71
N HIS A 62 -14.23 -32.80 -38.82
CA HIS A 62 -13.36 -34.00 -38.78
C HIS A 62 -12.61 -34.11 -37.44
N GLU A 63 -12.23 -35.34 -37.09
CA GLU A 63 -11.48 -35.79 -35.91
C GLU A 63 -9.98 -35.41 -35.97
N ASP A 64 -9.36 -35.23 -34.78
CA ASP A 64 -8.05 -35.75 -34.33
C ASP A 64 -7.29 -34.80 -33.39
N GLY A 65 -6.82 -35.35 -32.27
CA GLY A 65 -5.43 -35.17 -31.83
C GLY A 65 -5.04 -33.97 -30.95
N GLU A 66 -4.77 -34.30 -29.67
CA GLU A 66 -3.70 -33.79 -28.80
C GLU A 66 -3.55 -32.30 -28.44
N GLY A 67 -3.19 -32.07 -27.18
CA GLY A 67 -2.28 -31.00 -26.81
C GLY A 67 -2.91 -29.81 -26.10
N ASP A 68 -2.89 -29.91 -24.78
CA ASP A 68 -2.24 -28.97 -23.87
C ASP A 68 -2.59 -27.47 -23.88
N GLU A 69 -2.56 -26.94 -22.65
CA GLU A 69 -2.35 -25.55 -22.27
C GLU A 69 -3.49 -24.55 -22.48
N GLY A 70 -4.06 -24.14 -21.34
CA GLY A 70 -4.96 -22.99 -21.26
C GLY A 70 -5.62 -22.83 -19.90
N GLY A 71 -4.89 -23.10 -18.82
CA GLY A 71 -5.32 -22.67 -17.49
C GLY A 71 -5.11 -21.17 -17.39
N GLU A 72 -6.11 -20.38 -17.76
CA GLU A 72 -6.11 -18.95 -17.44
C GLU A 72 -6.21 -18.82 -15.91
N GLY A 73 -5.05 -18.57 -15.33
CA GLY A 73 -4.86 -18.29 -13.92
C GLY A 73 -5.64 -17.04 -13.52
N GLY A 74 -6.20 -17.10 -12.32
CA GLY A 74 -7.18 -16.16 -11.83
C GLY A 74 -6.66 -14.73 -11.76
N GLU A 75 -7.54 -13.81 -12.13
CA GLU A 75 -7.53 -12.43 -11.64
C GLU A 75 -7.68 -12.48 -10.12
N GLY A 76 -6.56 -12.36 -9.41
CA GLY A 76 -6.50 -12.34 -7.96
C GLY A 76 -5.54 -11.28 -7.49
N GLY A 77 -6.08 -10.28 -6.79
CA GLY A 77 -5.31 -9.46 -5.88
C GLY A 77 -5.41 -7.97 -6.17
N GLU A 78 -6.43 -7.32 -5.59
CA GLU A 78 -6.25 -5.99 -5.02
C GLU A 78 -5.29 -6.11 -3.80
N GLY A 79 -4.06 -6.56 -4.04
CA GLY A 79 -2.98 -6.63 -3.07
C GLY A 79 -2.20 -5.33 -3.16
N GLY A 80 -2.68 -4.30 -2.47
CA GLY A 80 -2.11 -2.94 -2.53
C GLY A 80 -0.82 -2.76 -1.74
N GLU A 81 -0.47 -3.70 -0.87
CA GLU A 81 0.60 -3.54 0.11
C GLU A 81 1.69 -4.62 -0.06
N GLY A 82 2.90 -4.19 -0.46
CA GLY A 82 4.09 -5.06 -0.60
C GLY A 82 4.43 -5.41 -2.05
N ALA A 83 5.34 -4.65 -2.65
CA ALA A 83 5.89 -4.95 -3.97
C ALA A 83 6.85 -6.15 -3.92
N SER A 84 6.80 -7.05 -4.92
CA SER A 84 7.74 -8.18 -4.96
C SER A 84 9.19 -7.70 -5.11
N SER A 85 10.09 -8.24 -4.27
CA SER A 85 11.53 -8.04 -4.37
C SER A 85 12.25 -9.07 -5.23
N GLY A 86 11.54 -10.11 -5.68
CA GLY A 86 12.16 -11.29 -6.27
C GLY A 86 12.84 -12.23 -5.27
N ASN A 87 12.74 -11.95 -3.96
CA ASN A 87 13.14 -12.86 -2.89
C ASN A 87 11.90 -13.27 -2.07
N PRO A 88 11.51 -14.57 -2.08
CA PRO A 88 10.30 -15.02 -1.41
C PRO A 88 10.35 -14.88 0.12
N ASP A 89 11.53 -14.93 0.75
CA ASP A 89 11.64 -14.72 2.20
C ASP A 89 11.44 -13.25 2.57
N VAL A 90 11.94 -12.33 1.74
CA VAL A 90 11.72 -10.90 1.94
C VAL A 90 10.24 -10.58 1.74
N ASP A 91 9.63 -11.06 0.64
CA ASP A 91 8.22 -10.78 0.34
C ASP A 91 7.30 -11.37 1.43
N TYR A 92 7.56 -12.59 1.88
CA TYR A 92 6.88 -13.22 3.02
C TYR A 92 6.95 -12.38 4.31
N MET A 93 8.18 -11.97 4.67
CA MET A 93 8.44 -11.21 5.89
C MET A 93 7.88 -9.79 5.81
N THR A 94 7.87 -9.16 4.63
CA THR A 94 7.25 -7.85 4.41
C THR A 94 5.75 -7.94 4.67
N SER A 95 5.04 -8.88 4.03
CA SER A 95 3.59 -9.00 4.25
C SER A 95 3.23 -9.27 5.71
N LEU A 96 3.98 -10.15 6.40
CA LEU A 96 3.78 -10.38 7.84
C LEU A 96 4.13 -9.13 8.68
N GLY A 97 5.15 -8.36 8.28
CA GLY A 97 5.51 -7.12 8.93
C GLY A 97 4.46 -6.02 8.76
N LEU A 98 3.84 -5.90 7.59
CA LEU A 98 2.72 -5.00 7.35
C LEU A 98 1.50 -5.41 8.20
N MET A 99 1.17 -6.70 8.29
CA MET A 99 0.15 -7.19 9.23
C MET A 99 0.47 -6.80 10.68
N LYS A 100 1.74 -6.84 11.10
CA LYS A 100 2.15 -6.39 12.44
C LYS A 100 1.94 -4.89 12.62
N GLY A 101 2.31 -4.08 11.64
CA GLY A 101 2.13 -2.64 11.69
C GLY A 101 0.66 -2.22 11.80
N HIS A 102 -0.21 -2.82 10.99
CA HIS A 102 -1.68 -2.67 11.09
C HIS A 102 -2.19 -2.94 12.51
N LEU A 103 -1.81 -4.10 13.06
CA LEU A 103 -2.26 -4.48 14.40
C LEU A 103 -1.62 -3.62 15.51
N ILE A 104 -0.45 -3.01 15.29
CA ILE A 104 0.14 -2.02 16.21
C ILE A 104 -0.71 -0.74 16.21
N ALA A 105 -1.06 -0.20 15.04
CA ALA A 105 -1.94 0.96 14.92
C ALA A 105 -3.30 0.72 15.59
N ALA A 106 -3.91 -0.44 15.32
CA ALA A 106 -5.14 -0.86 15.96
C ALA A 106 -5.03 -0.92 17.49
N GLN A 107 -3.92 -1.45 18.02
CA GLN A 107 -3.72 -1.56 19.46
C GLN A 107 -3.70 -0.18 20.12
N GLU A 108 -2.95 0.77 19.57
CA GLU A 108 -2.86 2.12 20.11
C GLU A 108 -4.21 2.85 20.12
N LEU A 109 -5.01 2.68 19.06
CA LEU A 109 -6.37 3.23 18.97
C LEU A 109 -7.30 2.57 20.00
N MET A 110 -7.26 1.25 20.13
CA MET A 110 -8.05 0.52 21.14
C MET A 110 -7.68 0.92 22.58
N GLU A 111 -6.40 1.18 22.85
CA GLU A 111 -5.94 1.66 24.16
C GLU A 111 -6.50 3.06 24.49
N GLN A 112 -6.81 3.86 23.48
CA GLN A 112 -7.51 5.14 23.61
C GLN A 112 -9.04 5.01 23.57
N GLY A 113 -9.57 3.79 23.43
CA GLY A 113 -11.00 3.52 23.31
C GLY A 113 -11.60 3.86 21.95
N LYS A 114 -10.78 4.13 20.93
CA LYS A 114 -11.15 4.47 19.55
C LYS A 114 -11.33 3.22 18.70
N TYR A 115 -12.27 2.36 19.10
CA TYR A 115 -12.48 1.07 18.45
C TYR A 115 -13.01 1.16 17.01
N GLU A 116 -13.78 2.22 16.69
CA GLU A 116 -14.26 2.45 15.33
C GLU A 116 -13.09 2.76 14.37
N GLU A 117 -12.11 3.53 14.83
CA GLU A 117 -10.89 3.83 14.08
C GLU A 117 -9.95 2.61 14.04
N ALA A 118 -9.89 1.80 15.09
CA ALA A 118 -9.08 0.58 15.12
C ALA A 118 -9.59 -0.53 14.18
N GLN A 119 -10.88 -0.52 13.85
CA GLN A 119 -11.51 -1.58 13.06
C GLN A 119 -10.92 -1.77 11.65
N PRO A 120 -10.75 -0.73 10.81
CA PRO A 120 -10.16 -0.90 9.48
C PRO A 120 -8.75 -1.51 9.54
N HIS A 121 -7.89 -1.05 10.45
CA HIS A 121 -6.57 -1.63 10.68
C HIS A 121 -6.59 -3.12 11.06
N ILE A 122 -7.60 -3.57 11.81
CA ILE A 122 -7.79 -5.00 12.10
C ILE A 122 -8.24 -5.77 10.85
N GLY A 123 -8.95 -5.10 9.94
CA GLY A 123 -9.45 -5.65 8.68
C GLY A 123 -8.36 -5.87 7.64
N HIS A 124 -7.48 -4.87 7.40
CA HIS A 124 -6.46 -4.92 6.33
C HIS A 124 -5.63 -6.23 6.32
N PRO A 125 -5.14 -6.77 7.47
CA PRO A 125 -4.44 -8.04 7.48
C PRO A 125 -5.20 -9.22 6.85
N VAL A 126 -6.50 -9.34 7.07
CA VAL A 126 -7.30 -10.46 6.55
C VAL A 126 -7.95 -10.16 5.21
N ASP A 127 -8.36 -8.92 5.00
CA ASP A 127 -9.12 -8.50 3.83
C ASP A 127 -8.18 -8.26 2.62
N GLU A 128 -6.91 -7.87 2.85
CA GLU A 128 -5.99 -7.45 1.78
C GLU A 128 -4.71 -8.29 1.75
N LEU A 129 -4.07 -8.53 2.90
CA LEU A 129 -2.74 -9.16 2.95
C LEU A 129 -2.76 -10.70 2.99
N TYR A 130 -3.72 -11.30 3.68
CA TYR A 130 -3.68 -12.74 3.97
C TYR A 130 -3.71 -13.61 2.70
N GLY A 131 -4.48 -13.21 1.69
CA GLY A 131 -4.58 -13.95 0.43
C GLY A 131 -3.23 -14.12 -0.27
N GLY A 132 -2.36 -13.11 -0.21
CA GLY A 132 -1.03 -13.15 -0.84
C GLY A 132 -0.04 -14.08 -0.13
N ILE A 133 -0.18 -14.28 1.19
CA ILE A 133 0.74 -15.12 1.97
C ILE A 133 0.24 -16.57 2.15
N GLU A 134 -1.04 -16.84 1.90
CA GLU A 134 -1.64 -18.16 2.13
C GLU A 134 -0.89 -19.31 1.43
N PRO A 135 -0.49 -19.20 0.13
CA PRO A 135 0.32 -20.24 -0.51
C PRO A 135 1.68 -20.45 0.18
N GLN A 136 2.31 -19.36 0.63
CA GLN A 136 3.61 -19.40 1.28
C GLN A 136 3.52 -20.03 2.68
N LEU A 137 2.43 -19.80 3.42
CA LEU A 137 2.17 -20.47 4.69
C LEU A 137 2.07 -21.99 4.50
N GLN A 138 1.37 -22.44 3.46
CA GLN A 138 1.24 -23.87 3.13
C GLN A 138 2.58 -24.50 2.75
N GLU A 139 3.35 -23.84 1.87
CA GLU A 139 4.67 -24.31 1.45
C GLU A 139 5.64 -24.45 2.64
N ARG A 140 5.64 -23.45 3.53
CA ARG A 140 6.48 -23.40 4.74
C ARG A 140 5.93 -24.25 5.89
N LYS A 141 4.77 -24.89 5.72
CA LYS A 141 4.06 -25.71 6.73
C LYS A 141 3.75 -24.95 8.02
N VAL A 142 3.47 -23.66 7.89
CA VAL A 142 3.00 -22.80 8.98
C VAL A 142 1.50 -23.01 9.15
N GLY A 143 1.04 -23.13 10.39
CA GLY A 143 -0.39 -23.22 10.67
C GLY A 143 -1.12 -21.96 10.22
N GLU A 144 -2.28 -22.13 9.59
CA GLU A 144 -3.13 -21.00 9.20
C GLU A 144 -3.59 -20.18 10.42
N PHE A 145 -3.83 -18.89 10.19
CA PHE A 145 -4.35 -17.98 11.20
C PHE A 145 -5.44 -17.04 10.66
N LYS A 146 -5.95 -17.30 9.45
CA LYS A 146 -7.06 -16.56 8.85
C LYS A 146 -8.26 -16.49 9.77
N SER A 147 -8.64 -17.63 10.36
CA SER A 147 -9.80 -17.73 11.24
C SER A 147 -9.67 -16.87 12.49
N THR A 148 -8.46 -16.75 13.06
CA THR A 148 -8.18 -15.85 14.19
C THR A 148 -8.36 -14.39 13.76
N LEU A 149 -7.83 -13.99 12.60
CA LEU A 149 -7.99 -12.62 12.08
C LEU A 149 -9.46 -12.30 11.74
N THR A 150 -10.18 -13.22 11.09
CA THR A 150 -11.62 -13.05 10.79
C THR A 150 -12.42 -12.91 12.07
N GLN A 151 -12.18 -13.74 13.09
CA GLN A 151 -12.87 -13.64 14.38
C GLN A 151 -12.59 -12.30 15.07
N LEU A 152 -11.35 -11.83 15.02
CA LEU A 152 -10.99 -10.51 15.57
C LEU A 152 -11.72 -9.38 14.83
N ASN A 153 -11.70 -9.40 13.50
CA ASN A 153 -12.37 -8.42 12.64
C ASN A 153 -13.89 -8.40 12.89
N ASP A 154 -14.53 -9.57 12.95
CA ASP A 154 -15.96 -9.69 13.23
C ASP A 154 -16.32 -9.23 14.64
N LEU A 155 -15.49 -9.56 15.63
CA LEU A 155 -15.75 -9.18 17.02
C LEU A 155 -15.57 -7.66 17.24
N VAL A 156 -14.53 -7.04 16.68
CA VAL A 156 -14.36 -5.58 16.83
C VAL A 156 -15.49 -4.81 16.14
N LYS A 157 -16.04 -5.34 15.03
CA LYS A 157 -17.22 -4.77 14.34
C LYS A 157 -18.51 -4.91 15.15
N SER A 158 -18.73 -6.05 15.80
CA SER A 158 -20.01 -6.39 16.45
C SER A 158 -20.08 -6.03 17.93
N ALA A 159 -18.96 -6.18 18.65
CA ALA A 159 -18.84 -5.96 20.09
C ALA A 159 -17.45 -5.39 20.43
N PRO A 160 -17.13 -4.15 19.99
CA PRO A 160 -15.78 -3.57 20.11
C PRO A 160 -15.22 -3.51 21.53
N LYS A 161 -16.09 -3.41 22.54
CA LYS A 161 -15.70 -3.32 23.96
C LYS A 161 -15.68 -4.68 24.66
N ASP A 162 -15.92 -5.77 23.95
CA ASP A 162 -15.83 -7.11 24.51
C ASP A 162 -14.37 -7.38 24.93
N PRO A 163 -14.10 -7.84 26.17
CA PRO A 163 -12.74 -8.20 26.59
C PRO A 163 -12.03 -9.19 25.66
N GLN A 164 -12.78 -10.03 24.93
CA GLN A 164 -12.23 -10.95 23.96
C GLN A 164 -11.55 -10.27 22.78
N VAL A 165 -11.87 -9.01 22.44
CA VAL A 165 -11.17 -8.27 21.37
C VAL A 165 -9.68 -8.18 21.65
N LYS A 166 -9.32 -7.84 22.90
CA LYS A 166 -7.90 -7.76 23.29
C LYS A 166 -7.22 -9.13 23.28
N GLN A 167 -7.95 -10.18 23.66
CA GLN A 167 -7.43 -11.55 23.63
C GLN A 167 -7.17 -12.02 22.19
N LEU A 168 -8.13 -11.83 21.28
CA LEU A 168 -7.99 -12.20 19.88
C LEU A 168 -6.93 -11.37 19.16
N HIS A 169 -6.77 -10.09 19.51
CA HIS A 169 -5.68 -9.25 19.01
C HIS A 169 -4.31 -9.81 19.41
N GLN A 170 -4.13 -10.16 20.68
CA GLN A 170 -2.90 -10.80 21.15
C GLN A 170 -2.66 -12.17 20.49
N GLU A 171 -3.72 -12.95 20.28
CA GLU A 171 -3.61 -14.23 19.58
C GLU A 171 -3.19 -14.04 18.11
N ALA A 172 -3.79 -13.08 17.40
CA ALA A 172 -3.40 -12.74 16.03
C ALA A 172 -1.92 -12.31 15.95
N GLN A 173 -1.48 -11.43 16.85
CA GLN A 173 -0.09 -11.01 16.99
C GLN A 173 0.86 -12.20 17.17
N GLN A 174 0.50 -13.14 18.06
CA GLN A 174 1.29 -14.36 18.32
C GLN A 174 1.33 -15.32 17.13
N LYS A 175 0.22 -15.44 16.39
CA LYS A 175 0.18 -16.26 15.17
C LYS A 175 1.09 -15.71 14.08
N ILE A 176 1.10 -14.39 13.92
CA ILE A 176 2.04 -13.73 13.01
C ILE A 176 3.49 -13.92 13.48
N ASP A 177 3.77 -13.82 14.79
CA ASP A 177 5.11 -14.10 15.32
C ASP A 177 5.54 -15.55 15.06
N GLN A 178 4.63 -16.52 15.18
CA GLN A 178 4.91 -17.92 14.86
C GLN A 178 5.19 -18.12 13.37
N ALA A 179 4.48 -17.40 12.50
CA ALA A 179 4.72 -17.40 11.07
C ALA A 179 6.10 -16.81 10.74
N ILE A 180 6.46 -15.68 11.34
CA ILE A 180 7.80 -15.08 11.21
C ILE A 180 8.89 -16.05 11.70
N ALA A 181 8.66 -16.74 12.81
CA ALA A 181 9.63 -17.64 13.42
C ALA A 181 9.95 -18.89 12.59
N ILE A 182 9.25 -19.15 11.48
CA ILE A 182 9.64 -20.21 10.52
C ILE A 182 10.96 -19.88 9.83
N ILE A 183 11.29 -18.59 9.68
CA ILE A 183 12.58 -18.13 9.21
C ILE A 183 13.58 -18.27 10.37
N PRO A 184 14.74 -18.95 10.16
CA PRO A 184 15.75 -19.12 11.20
C PRO A 184 16.15 -17.81 11.86
N GLU A 185 16.38 -17.83 13.17
CA GLU A 185 16.76 -16.64 13.92
C GLU A 185 18.02 -15.97 13.36
N THR A 186 19.00 -16.76 12.90
CA THR A 186 20.22 -16.28 12.26
C THR A 186 19.95 -15.48 10.98
N GLU A 187 18.91 -15.86 10.23
CA GLU A 187 18.51 -15.14 9.02
C GLU A 187 17.69 -13.90 9.38
N ARG A 188 16.77 -14.00 10.35
CA ARG A 188 16.00 -12.84 10.86
C ARG A 188 16.87 -11.77 11.51
N GLN A 189 18.03 -12.15 12.04
CA GLN A 189 19.04 -11.24 12.60
C GLN A 189 20.08 -10.78 11.57
N SER A 190 20.00 -11.25 10.32
CA SER A 190 20.92 -10.82 9.27
C SER A 190 20.55 -9.41 8.77
N PRO A 191 21.53 -8.49 8.62
CA PRO A 191 21.29 -7.19 8.00
C PRO A 191 20.75 -7.33 6.57
N GLU A 192 21.15 -8.36 5.84
CA GLU A 192 20.74 -8.61 4.45
C GLU A 192 19.22 -8.81 4.34
N LEU A 193 18.65 -9.75 5.11
CA LEU A 193 17.20 -9.98 5.12
C LEU A 193 16.48 -8.81 5.79
N GLY A 194 16.92 -8.41 6.99
CA GLY A 194 16.22 -7.42 7.81
C GLY A 194 16.10 -6.06 7.12
N LEU A 195 17.19 -5.54 6.53
CA LEU A 195 17.14 -4.26 5.81
C LEU A 195 16.35 -4.34 4.51
N SER A 196 16.33 -5.50 3.84
CA SER A 196 15.50 -5.68 2.64
C SER A 196 14.01 -5.60 2.97
N VAL A 197 13.58 -6.23 4.07
CA VAL A 197 12.20 -6.15 4.59
C VAL A 197 11.87 -4.74 5.06
N ILE A 198 12.73 -4.12 5.87
CA ILE A 198 12.56 -2.74 6.36
C ILE A 198 12.40 -1.78 5.19
N ASN A 199 13.24 -1.86 4.15
CA ASN A 199 13.16 -0.97 3.01
C ASN A 199 11.82 -1.12 2.26
N GLN A 200 11.29 -2.33 2.09
CA GLN A 200 9.96 -2.51 1.49
C GLN A 200 8.86 -1.89 2.36
N MET A 201 8.88 -2.19 3.67
CA MET A 201 7.89 -1.64 4.60
C MET A 201 7.91 -0.11 4.65
N LEU A 202 9.09 0.51 4.62
CA LEU A 202 9.22 1.96 4.64
C LEU A 202 8.77 2.62 3.33
N ARG A 203 8.87 1.93 2.18
CA ARG A 203 8.28 2.41 0.92
C ARG A 203 6.77 2.45 1.00
N THR A 204 6.15 1.36 1.45
CA THR A 204 4.70 1.29 1.68
C THR A 204 4.27 2.35 2.70
N ALA A 205 5.02 2.52 3.80
CA ALA A 205 4.74 3.58 4.76
C ALA A 205 4.79 4.98 4.14
N ALA A 206 5.74 5.27 3.24
CA ALA A 206 5.81 6.56 2.55
C ALA A 206 4.65 6.75 1.55
N GLU A 207 4.21 5.68 0.89
CA GLU A 207 3.03 5.67 0.02
C GLU A 207 1.75 6.01 0.80
N GLU A 208 1.52 5.32 1.93
CA GLU A 208 0.37 5.61 2.80
C GLU A 208 0.41 7.01 3.38
N TYR A 209 1.59 7.49 3.78
CA TYR A 209 1.73 8.86 4.27
C TYR A 209 1.40 9.90 3.21
N GLN A 210 1.79 9.63 1.96
CA GLN A 210 1.45 10.50 0.84
C GLN A 210 -0.06 10.48 0.57
N ALA A 211 -0.68 9.29 0.58
CA ALA A 211 -2.13 9.12 0.43
C ALA A 211 -2.92 9.86 1.51
N ALA A 212 -2.36 9.92 2.74
CA ALA A 212 -2.95 10.64 3.86
C ALA A 212 -3.07 12.16 3.67
N ILE A 213 -2.31 12.77 2.75
CA ILE A 213 -2.09 14.22 2.73
C ILE A 213 -2.62 14.87 1.44
N ALA A 214 -3.46 15.90 1.61
CA ALA A 214 -3.89 16.77 0.52
C ALA A 214 -3.89 18.24 0.96
N ASN A 215 -3.34 19.12 0.11
CA ASN A 215 -3.29 20.57 0.36
C ASN A 215 -2.66 20.93 1.73
N ASP A 216 -1.52 20.33 2.07
CA ASP A 216 -0.79 20.50 3.34
C ASP A 216 -1.62 20.19 4.60
N LYS A 217 -2.59 19.28 4.48
CA LYS A 217 -3.40 18.77 5.59
C LYS A 217 -3.46 17.26 5.52
N ILE A 218 -3.50 16.62 6.68
CA ILE A 218 -3.84 15.20 6.77
C ILE A 218 -5.35 15.09 6.62
N VAL A 219 -5.80 14.44 5.55
CA VAL A 219 -7.22 14.29 5.19
C VAL A 219 -7.69 12.84 5.33
N GLU A 220 -6.81 11.86 5.16
CA GLU A 220 -7.09 10.45 5.45
C GLU A 220 -6.31 10.03 6.70
N ALA A 221 -7.00 9.99 7.84
CA ALA A 221 -6.39 9.59 9.11
C ALA A 221 -5.96 8.12 9.11
N LEU A 222 -6.72 7.27 8.40
CA LEU A 222 -6.47 5.83 8.25
C LEU A 222 -5.07 5.58 7.66
N GLU A 223 -4.78 6.15 6.50
CA GLU A 223 -3.48 5.94 5.83
C GLU A 223 -2.31 6.51 6.65
N TYR A 224 -2.53 7.63 7.36
CA TYR A 224 -1.52 8.15 8.30
C TYR A 224 -1.24 7.16 9.44
N GLN A 225 -2.28 6.50 9.96
CA GLN A 225 -2.20 5.53 11.05
C GLN A 225 -1.52 4.22 10.60
N ASP A 226 -1.84 3.74 9.39
CA ASP A 226 -1.19 2.56 8.78
C ASP A 226 0.30 2.80 8.54
N SER A 227 0.61 3.91 7.88
CA SER A 227 1.97 4.39 7.69
C SER A 227 2.78 4.41 8.98
N ARG A 228 2.19 4.95 10.07
CA ARG A 228 2.81 4.96 11.39
C ARG A 228 3.10 3.56 11.91
N GLY A 229 2.11 2.67 11.85
CA GLY A 229 2.24 1.28 12.29
C GLY A 229 3.40 0.56 11.60
N PHE A 230 3.56 0.76 10.29
CA PHE A 230 4.66 0.18 9.52
C PHE A 230 6.02 0.72 9.95
N VAL A 231 6.15 2.02 10.20
CA VAL A 231 7.41 2.62 10.67
C VAL A 231 7.78 2.11 12.06
N VAL A 232 6.82 2.00 12.98
CA VAL A 232 7.06 1.47 14.34
C VAL A 232 7.55 0.02 14.29
N TYR A 233 6.94 -0.82 13.45
CA TYR A 233 7.42 -2.20 13.31
C TYR A 233 8.78 -2.29 12.60
N ALA A 234 9.03 -1.44 11.60
CA ALA A 234 10.33 -1.36 10.93
C ALA A 234 11.46 -0.99 11.89
N GLN A 235 11.20 -0.11 12.88
CA GLN A 235 12.16 0.18 13.95
C GLN A 235 12.45 -1.04 14.82
N THR A 236 11.40 -1.80 15.19
CA THR A 236 11.56 -3.06 15.95
C THR A 236 12.42 -4.07 15.20
N LEU A 237 12.20 -4.21 13.88
CA LEU A 237 13.04 -5.05 13.02
C LEU A 237 14.49 -4.57 12.98
N TYR A 238 14.70 -3.25 12.91
CA TYR A 238 16.04 -2.67 12.88
C TYR A 238 16.79 -2.94 14.19
N GLU A 239 16.14 -2.79 15.34
CA GLU A 239 16.73 -3.08 16.65
C GLU A 239 17.20 -4.54 16.75
N ASN A 240 16.46 -5.49 16.16
CA ASN A 240 16.83 -6.90 16.14
C ASN A 240 18.10 -7.20 15.29
N ILE A 241 18.39 -6.40 14.26
CA ILE A 241 19.56 -6.58 13.39
C ILE A 241 20.71 -5.60 13.70
N ALA A 242 20.48 -4.61 14.56
CA ALA A 242 21.43 -3.53 14.83
C ALA A 242 22.82 -4.06 15.27
N PRO A 243 22.95 -5.07 16.16
CA PRO A 243 24.27 -5.58 16.54
C PRO A 243 25.10 -6.10 15.35
N GLN A 244 24.45 -6.82 14.42
CA GLN A 244 25.08 -7.38 13.22
C GLN A 244 25.37 -6.29 12.19
N ALA A 245 24.46 -5.32 12.04
CA ALA A 245 24.66 -4.17 11.16
C ALA A 245 25.84 -3.31 11.63
N GLU A 246 25.94 -3.04 12.93
CA GLU A 246 27.06 -2.32 13.54
C GLU A 246 28.38 -3.08 13.39
N GLN A 247 28.37 -4.40 13.50
CA GLN A 247 29.56 -5.22 13.27
C GLN A 247 30.03 -5.17 11.81
N LYS A 248 29.11 -5.15 10.84
CA LYS A 248 29.42 -5.12 9.40
C LYS A 248 29.83 -3.72 8.92
N SER A 249 29.11 -2.67 9.32
CA SER A 249 29.43 -1.27 9.01
C SER A 249 28.92 -0.34 10.12
N PRO A 250 29.78 0.06 11.08
CA PRO A 250 29.38 0.97 12.17
C PRO A 250 28.85 2.33 11.68
N GLU A 251 29.41 2.84 10.57
CA GLU A 251 29.03 4.13 10.01
C GLU A 251 27.63 4.08 9.37
N ASP A 252 27.36 3.06 8.55
CA ASP A 252 26.06 2.90 7.90
C ASP A 252 24.98 2.53 8.91
N ALA A 253 25.28 1.66 9.89
CA ALA A 253 24.35 1.35 10.97
C ALA A 253 23.95 2.62 11.74
N LYS A 254 24.93 3.43 12.15
CA LYS A 254 24.66 4.72 12.81
C LYS A 254 23.79 5.64 11.94
N LYS A 255 24.04 5.70 10.62
CA LYS A 255 23.27 6.51 9.69
C LYS A 255 21.83 6.01 9.58
N ILE A 256 21.62 4.71 9.42
CA ILE A 256 20.28 4.10 9.33
C ILE A 256 19.50 4.39 10.61
N LYS A 257 20.07 4.12 11.80
CA LYS A 257 19.41 4.40 13.07
C LYS A 257 19.00 5.86 13.19
N ALA A 258 19.91 6.79 12.90
CA ALA A 258 19.62 8.22 12.98
C ALA A 258 18.51 8.66 12.01
N LYS A 259 18.41 8.02 10.83
CA LYS A 259 17.39 8.33 9.84
C LYS A 259 16.05 7.71 10.18
N LEU A 260 16.03 6.50 10.74
CA LEU A 260 14.82 5.91 11.32
C LEU A 260 14.26 6.77 12.45
N ASP A 261 15.12 7.27 13.34
CA ASP A 261 14.72 8.15 14.46
C ASP A 261 14.21 9.51 13.97
N GLU A 262 14.73 10.00 12.84
CA GLU A 262 14.24 11.23 12.22
C GLU A 262 12.94 11.01 11.44
N LEU A 263 12.78 9.84 10.81
CA LEU A 263 11.60 9.44 10.06
C LEU A 263 10.39 9.34 10.98
N GLU A 264 10.51 8.65 12.11
CA GLU A 264 9.44 8.49 13.11
C GLU A 264 8.79 9.82 13.54
N LYS A 265 9.56 10.91 13.55
CA LYS A 265 9.06 12.25 13.92
C LYS A 265 7.98 12.79 12.97
N ALA A 266 7.80 12.22 11.78
CA ALA A 266 6.66 12.57 10.92
C ALA A 266 5.32 12.14 11.53
N TRP A 267 5.33 11.18 12.47
CA TRP A 267 4.14 10.65 13.16
C TRP A 267 4.22 10.83 14.69
N PRO A 268 4.04 12.06 15.21
CA PRO A 268 4.19 12.35 16.65
C PRO A 268 3.19 11.61 17.55
N SER A 269 2.06 11.16 17.01
CA SER A 269 1.03 10.36 17.68
C SER A 269 0.23 9.55 16.67
N ILE A 270 -0.54 8.56 17.14
CA ILE A 270 -1.54 7.84 16.32
C ILE A 270 -2.66 8.76 15.81
N GLU A 271 -2.97 9.82 16.57
CA GLU A 271 -3.83 10.90 16.10
C GLU A 271 -3.02 11.79 15.15
N PRO A 272 -3.50 12.02 13.91
CA PRO A 272 -2.81 12.92 13.00
C PRO A 272 -2.92 14.38 13.49
N PRO A 273 -1.84 15.17 13.42
CA PRO A 273 -1.93 16.62 13.56
C PRO A 273 -2.70 17.25 12.38
N GLU A 274 -3.26 18.45 12.56
CA GLU A 274 -3.96 19.15 11.45
C GLU A 274 -3.08 19.39 10.22
N LYS A 275 -1.78 19.60 10.45
CA LYS A 275 -0.76 19.78 9.42
C LYS A 275 0.33 18.73 9.58
N PRO A 276 0.82 18.15 8.49
CA PRO A 276 1.88 17.16 8.57
C PRO A 276 3.17 17.79 9.11
N VAL A 277 3.88 17.05 9.97
CA VAL A 277 5.16 17.50 10.57
C VAL A 277 6.27 17.51 9.53
N LYS A 278 6.23 16.57 8.58
CA LYS A 278 7.10 16.49 7.41
C LYS A 278 6.24 16.38 6.16
N THR A 279 6.69 16.95 5.05
CA THR A 279 6.04 16.75 3.75
C THR A 279 6.24 15.31 3.24
N PRO A 280 5.39 14.80 2.33
CA PRO A 280 5.63 13.52 1.67
C PRO A 280 7.02 13.42 1.04
N SER A 281 7.50 14.49 0.40
CA SER A 281 8.84 14.52 -0.19
C SER A 281 9.97 14.38 0.83
N GLU A 282 9.81 14.96 2.04
CA GLU A 282 10.79 14.77 3.13
C GLU A 282 10.77 13.33 3.66
N VAL A 283 9.58 12.72 3.77
CA VAL A 283 9.43 11.31 4.16
C VAL A 283 10.11 10.38 3.15
N TYR A 284 9.80 10.51 1.85
CA TYR A 284 10.48 9.76 0.79
C TYR A 284 12.00 10.02 0.77
N GLY A 285 12.44 11.25 1.03
CA GLY A 285 13.86 11.58 1.14
C GLY A 285 14.56 10.79 2.25
N LEU A 286 13.94 10.70 3.44
CA LEU A 286 14.46 9.92 4.56
C LEU A 286 14.49 8.42 4.25
N VAL A 287 13.44 7.88 3.63
CA VAL A 287 13.40 6.48 3.19
C VAL A 287 14.51 6.20 2.18
N GLY A 288 14.70 7.04 1.18
CA GLY A 288 15.78 6.90 0.20
C GLY A 288 17.19 6.98 0.82
N GLU A 289 17.38 7.82 1.84
CA GLU A 289 18.65 7.87 2.58
C GLU A 289 18.93 6.59 3.39
N ILE A 290 17.89 5.99 3.97
CA ILE A 290 17.96 4.69 4.64
C ILE A 290 18.33 3.60 3.63
N GLU A 291 17.63 3.52 2.50
CA GLU A 291 17.91 2.55 1.44
C GLU A 291 19.35 2.64 0.92
N LEU A 292 19.83 3.87 0.71
CA LEU A 292 21.20 4.10 0.24
C LEU A 292 22.23 3.57 1.25
N ALA A 293 22.03 3.84 2.54
CA ALA A 293 22.89 3.34 3.61
C ALA A 293 22.78 1.81 3.78
N SER A 294 21.58 1.25 3.59
CA SER A 294 21.35 -0.19 3.61
C SER A 294 22.07 -0.92 2.48
N SER A 295 22.27 -0.28 1.32
CA SER A 295 22.80 -0.95 0.13
C SER A 295 24.23 -1.51 0.26
N SER A 296 25.04 -1.02 1.21
CA SER A 296 26.36 -1.57 1.54
C SER A 296 26.28 -2.79 2.47
N LEU A 297 25.20 -2.88 3.24
CA LEU A 297 24.93 -3.94 4.21
C LEU A 297 24.14 -5.11 3.60
N THR A 298 23.46 -4.90 2.48
CA THR A 298 22.68 -5.92 1.76
C THR A 298 23.39 -6.49 0.53
N ARG A 299 24.64 -6.10 0.28
CA ARG A 299 25.51 -6.64 -0.78
C ARG A 299 26.54 -7.63 -0.24
#